data_AF-A0A8J8PPX7-F1
#
_entry.id   AF-A0A8J8PPX7-F1
#
_cell.length_a   1.000
_cell.length_b   1.000
_cell.length_c   1.000
_cell.angle_alpha   90.00
_cell.angle_beta   90.00
_cell.angle_gamma   90.00
#
_symmetry.space_group_name_H-M   'P 1'
#
loop_
_entity.id
_entity.type
_entity.pdbx_description
1 polymer ?
#
loop_
_entity_poly.entity_id
_entity_poly.type
_entity_poly.pdbx_seq_one_letter_code
_entity_poly.pdbx_strand_id
1 'polypeptide(L)'
;MCEFKATKSNRPINRSATVRLIDYYDFVKLSKDKVFRILTSDSRDNYSKSYYYYIRDYLNKIKVLKENMIDVRFVFPFEKTKDSISLRKGLLYLTRDGEIVYMNLHSNIYETCSVCKVKALCIYYAKKIVEENKLRTKVDEEEPIKSWEEIINKLQSKEIKTKVIEIS
;
A
#
# COMPACT_ATOMS: atom_id res chain seq x y z
N MET A 1 -2.80 7.93 -15.06
CA MET A 1 -3.89 7.73 -14.09
C MET A 1 -3.35 7.03 -12.85
N CYS A 2 -3.80 7.36 -11.64
CA CYS A 2 -3.41 6.66 -10.41
C CYS A 2 -4.39 6.90 -9.26
N GLU A 3 -4.18 6.21 -8.13
CA GLU A 3 -4.77 6.54 -6.84
C GLU A 3 -3.68 6.60 -5.78
N PHE A 4 -3.71 7.66 -4.97
CA PHE A 4 -2.74 7.91 -3.92
C PHE A 4 -3.46 8.26 -2.62
N LYS A 5 -3.08 7.60 -1.52
CA LYS A 5 -3.52 7.93 -0.17
C LYS A 5 -2.33 7.84 0.78
N ALA A 6 -2.22 8.78 1.70
CA ALA A 6 -1.24 8.71 2.77
C ALA A 6 -1.85 9.26 4.05
N THR A 7 -1.65 8.57 5.16
CA THR A 7 -2.11 9.01 6.48
C THR A 7 -1.26 8.42 7.58
N LYS A 8 -1.16 9.14 8.69
CA LYS A 8 -0.61 8.59 9.93
C LYS A 8 -1.50 7.46 10.44
N SER A 9 -0.89 6.36 10.88
CA SER A 9 -1.58 5.30 11.60
C SER A 9 -1.57 5.58 13.10
N ASN A 10 -2.72 5.42 13.73
CA ASN A 10 -2.87 5.37 15.19
C ASN A 10 -2.95 3.92 15.71
N ARG A 11 -2.81 2.93 14.81
CA ARG A 11 -2.83 1.51 15.16
C ARG A 11 -1.44 1.04 15.61
N PRO A 12 -1.34 0.10 16.55
CA PRO A 12 -0.07 -0.54 16.87
C PRO A 12 0.54 -1.21 15.64
N ILE A 13 1.87 -1.23 15.55
CA ILE A 13 2.63 -1.80 14.44
C ILE A 13 3.40 -3.01 14.96
N ASN A 14 3.30 -4.15 14.26
CA ASN A 14 4.12 -5.31 14.58
C ASN A 14 5.59 -5.03 14.22
N ARG A 15 6.50 -5.24 15.17
CA ARG A 15 7.95 -5.07 14.95
C ARG A 15 8.50 -5.99 13.87
N SER A 16 7.84 -7.12 13.64
CA SER A 16 8.21 -8.10 12.61
C SER A 16 7.39 -7.95 11.33
N ALA A 17 6.80 -6.77 11.08
CA ALA A 17 5.96 -6.51 9.92
C ALA A 17 6.61 -6.99 8.59
N THR A 18 5.88 -7.79 7.84
CA THR A 18 6.43 -8.54 6.71
C THR A 18 6.06 -7.93 5.35
N VAL A 19 6.54 -8.57 4.30
CA VAL A 19 6.08 -8.34 2.94
C VAL A 19 4.89 -9.26 2.68
N ARG A 20 3.83 -8.75 2.05
CA ARG A 20 2.65 -9.53 1.67
C ARG A 20 2.34 -9.37 0.19
N LEU A 21 1.95 -10.47 -0.42
CA LEU A 21 1.32 -10.50 -1.73
C LEU A 21 -0.17 -10.75 -1.54
N ILE A 22 -1.02 -9.88 -2.08
CA ILE A 22 -2.47 -10.06 -2.03
C ILE A 22 -3.07 -9.94 -3.42
N ASP A 23 -4.25 -10.53 -3.62
CA ASP A 23 -4.99 -10.39 -4.87
C ASP A 23 -5.28 -8.91 -5.17
N TYR A 24 -5.18 -8.51 -6.43
CA TYR A 24 -5.38 -7.13 -6.85
C TYR A 24 -6.76 -6.60 -6.48
N TYR A 25 -7.80 -7.44 -6.47
CA TYR A 25 -9.13 -7.04 -6.04
C TYR A 25 -9.16 -6.65 -4.55
N ASP A 26 -8.45 -7.41 -3.71
CA ASP A 26 -8.31 -7.10 -2.28
C ASP A 26 -7.43 -5.87 -2.05
N PHE A 27 -6.39 -5.69 -2.86
CA PHE A 27 -5.59 -4.46 -2.84
C PHE A 27 -6.41 -3.22 -3.17
N VAL A 28 -7.26 -3.26 -4.20
CA VAL A 28 -8.17 -2.16 -4.53
C VAL A 28 -9.17 -1.90 -3.40
N LYS A 29 -9.66 -2.94 -2.70
CA LYS A 29 -10.54 -2.75 -1.54
C LYS A 29 -9.85 -2.01 -0.39
N LEU A 30 -8.54 -2.15 -0.20
CA LEU A 30 -7.80 -1.44 0.85
C LEU A 30 -7.94 0.07 0.72
N SER A 31 -8.07 0.60 -0.51
CA SER A 31 -8.20 2.03 -0.72
C SER A 31 -9.58 2.57 -0.35
N LYS A 32 -10.63 1.74 -0.27
CA LYS A 32 -11.98 2.22 0.07
C LYS A 32 -11.97 2.94 1.41
N ASP A 33 -12.54 4.15 1.47
CA ASP A 33 -12.37 5.06 2.63
C ASP A 33 -12.65 4.41 3.99
N LYS A 34 -13.72 3.60 4.07
CA LYS A 34 -14.07 2.89 5.31
C LYS A 34 -13.05 1.82 5.69
N VAL A 35 -12.51 1.09 4.70
CA VAL A 35 -11.47 0.08 4.89
C VAL A 35 -10.16 0.74 5.28
N PHE A 36 -9.75 1.77 4.55
CA PHE A 36 -8.51 2.50 4.81
C PHE A 36 -8.51 3.18 6.19
N ARG A 37 -9.66 3.71 6.64
CA ARG A 37 -9.82 4.27 7.99
C ARG A 37 -9.66 3.21 9.08
N ILE A 38 -10.27 2.03 8.93
CA ILE A 38 -10.16 0.94 9.92
C ILE A 38 -8.74 0.33 9.91
N LEU A 39 -8.09 0.29 8.75
CA LEU A 39 -6.68 -0.11 8.66
C LEU A 39 -5.76 0.81 9.47
N THR A 40 -6.03 2.11 9.45
CA THR A 40 -5.14 3.15 10.02
C THR A 40 -5.52 3.58 11.43
N SER A 41 -6.72 3.24 11.91
CA SER A 41 -7.22 3.61 13.23
C SER A 41 -8.01 2.47 13.86
N ASP A 42 -7.78 2.22 15.14
CA ASP A 42 -8.57 1.26 15.91
C ASP A 42 -9.92 1.83 16.39
N SER A 43 -10.23 3.08 16.02
CA SER A 43 -11.48 3.71 16.39
C SER A 43 -12.67 3.10 15.63
N ARG A 44 -13.71 2.76 16.39
CA ARG A 44 -15.03 2.37 15.90
C ARG A 44 -15.92 3.57 15.57
N ASP A 45 -15.46 4.79 15.84
CA ASP A 45 -16.30 5.99 15.73
C ASP A 45 -16.84 6.11 14.30
N ASN A 46 -18.14 6.35 14.19
CA ASN A 46 -18.90 6.40 12.94
C ASN A 46 -19.22 5.04 12.27
N TYR A 47 -18.98 3.90 12.93
CA TYR A 47 -19.34 2.57 12.42
C TYR A 47 -20.20 1.77 13.39
N SER A 48 -21.11 0.94 12.86
CA SER A 48 -21.77 -0.07 13.67
C SER A 48 -20.76 -1.14 14.12
N LYS A 49 -21.02 -1.77 15.27
CA LYS A 49 -20.16 -2.84 15.82
C LYS A 49 -19.92 -3.94 14.81
N SER A 50 -20.98 -4.44 14.18
CA SER A 50 -20.90 -5.51 13.17
C SER A 50 -20.08 -5.11 11.96
N TYR A 51 -20.25 -3.87 11.47
CA TYR A 51 -19.55 -3.39 10.28
C TYR A 51 -18.04 -3.19 10.53
N TYR A 52 -17.69 -2.62 11.69
CA TYR A 52 -16.29 -2.47 12.09
C TYR A 52 -15.58 -3.83 12.16
N TYR A 53 -16.17 -4.80 12.86
CA TYR A 53 -15.57 -6.12 13.00
C TYR A 53 -15.52 -6.86 11.66
N TYR A 54 -16.53 -6.73 10.82
CA TYR A 54 -16.49 -7.28 9.46
C TYR A 54 -15.27 -6.80 8.65
N ILE A 55 -14.98 -5.49 8.65
CA ILE A 55 -13.81 -4.95 7.95
C ILE A 55 -12.51 -5.38 8.63
N ARG A 56 -12.45 -5.33 9.96
CA ARG A 56 -11.25 -5.73 10.70
C ARG A 56 -10.91 -7.21 10.48
N ASP A 57 -11.91 -8.07 10.49
CA ASP A 57 -11.74 -9.51 10.27
C ASP A 57 -11.37 -9.78 8.81
N TYR A 58 -11.89 -9.01 7.86
CA TYR A 58 -11.42 -9.01 6.47
C TYR A 58 -9.94 -8.63 6.35
N LEU A 59 -9.51 -7.55 6.99
CA LEU A 59 -8.11 -7.10 7.00
C LEU A 59 -7.16 -8.13 7.67
N ASN A 60 -7.64 -8.85 8.68
CA ASN A 60 -6.94 -9.99 9.28
C ASN A 60 -6.87 -11.18 8.33
N LYS A 61 -7.96 -11.48 7.61
CA LYS A 61 -8.02 -12.57 6.62
C LYS A 61 -6.97 -12.39 5.52
N ILE A 62 -6.79 -11.16 5.02
CA ILE A 62 -5.76 -10.84 4.02
C ILE A 62 -4.37 -10.56 4.64
N LYS A 63 -4.21 -10.81 5.95
CA LYS A 63 -2.95 -10.68 6.71
C LYS A 63 -2.29 -9.30 6.62
N VAL A 64 -3.08 -8.25 6.37
CA VAL A 64 -2.62 -6.85 6.47
C VAL A 64 -2.60 -6.43 7.94
N LEU A 65 -3.56 -6.95 8.71
CA LEU A 65 -3.56 -6.89 10.16
C LEU A 65 -3.25 -8.28 10.75
N LYS A 66 -2.69 -8.26 11.96
CA LYS A 66 -2.66 -9.41 12.88
C LYS A 66 -3.29 -8.97 14.19
N GLU A 67 -4.47 -9.52 14.47
CA GLU A 67 -5.38 -9.05 15.51
C GLU A 67 -5.67 -7.55 15.34
N ASN A 68 -5.12 -6.72 16.23
CA ASN A 68 -5.26 -5.28 16.24
C ASN A 68 -3.99 -4.52 15.79
N MET A 69 -2.96 -5.21 15.31
CA MET A 69 -1.71 -4.59 14.86
C MET A 69 -1.60 -4.61 13.33
N ILE A 70 -0.99 -3.57 12.76
CA ILE A 70 -0.53 -3.62 11.36
C ILE A 70 0.63 -4.61 11.28
N ASP A 71 0.49 -5.63 10.42
CA ASP A 71 1.43 -6.74 10.30
C ASP A 71 2.28 -6.69 9.02
N VAL A 72 2.22 -5.57 8.30
CA VAL A 72 2.84 -5.43 6.99
C VAL A 72 3.71 -4.18 6.90
N ARG A 73 4.91 -4.37 6.35
CA ARG A 73 5.77 -3.28 5.89
C ARG A 73 5.46 -2.94 4.44
N PHE A 74 5.25 -3.97 3.63
CA PHE A 74 4.93 -3.84 2.21
C PHE A 74 3.76 -4.77 1.84
N VAL A 75 2.85 -4.27 1.02
CA VAL A 75 1.85 -5.07 0.33
C VAL A 75 1.98 -4.81 -1.16
N PHE A 76 2.17 -5.87 -1.94
CA PHE A 76 2.14 -5.80 -3.40
C PHE A 76 0.94 -6.57 -3.94
N PRO A 77 0.15 -5.98 -4.84
CA PRO A 77 -0.91 -6.68 -5.53
C PRO A 77 -0.37 -7.64 -6.59
N PHE A 78 -1.02 -8.78 -6.73
CA PHE A 78 -0.85 -9.67 -7.88
C PHE A 78 -2.17 -9.99 -8.56
N GLU A 79 -2.10 -10.45 -9.79
CA GLU A 79 -3.20 -11.13 -10.47
C GLU A 79 -2.77 -12.51 -10.92
N LYS A 80 -3.69 -13.46 -10.79
CA LYS A 80 -3.54 -14.82 -11.32
C LYS A 80 -4.05 -14.84 -12.76
N THR A 81 -3.19 -15.26 -13.66
CA THR A 81 -3.59 -15.74 -14.99
C THR A 81 -3.62 -17.27 -14.96
N LYS A 82 -4.09 -17.91 -16.04
CA LYS A 82 -4.14 -19.38 -16.11
C LYS A 82 -2.78 -20.04 -15.84
N ASP A 83 -1.70 -19.39 -16.28
CA ASP A 83 -0.35 -19.99 -16.31
C ASP A 83 0.68 -19.25 -15.45
N SER A 84 0.34 -18.09 -14.88
CA SER A 84 1.31 -17.27 -14.14
C SER A 84 0.67 -16.32 -13.12
N ILE A 85 1.48 -15.89 -12.15
CA ILE A 85 1.18 -14.76 -11.26
C ILE A 85 1.91 -13.53 -11.79
N SER A 86 1.17 -12.46 -12.04
CA SER A 86 1.72 -11.18 -12.47
C SER A 86 1.58 -10.13 -11.37
N LEU A 87 2.68 -9.48 -11.01
CA LEU A 87 2.65 -8.39 -10.04
C LEU A 87 2.09 -7.12 -10.70
N ARG A 88 1.11 -6.52 -10.04
CA ARG A 88 0.56 -5.24 -10.47
C ARG A 88 1.40 -4.09 -9.88
N LYS A 89 1.37 -2.93 -10.56
CA LYS A 89 2.04 -1.70 -10.14
C LYS A 89 1.22 -1.00 -9.04
N GLY A 90 1.22 -1.61 -7.87
CA GLY A 90 0.64 -1.04 -6.66
C GLY A 90 1.52 -1.31 -5.46
N LEU A 91 1.36 -0.46 -4.45
CA LEU A 91 2.08 -0.55 -3.19
C LEU A 91 1.22 -0.05 -2.04
N LEU A 92 1.15 -0.82 -0.96
CA LEU A 92 0.86 -0.28 0.37
C LEU A 92 2.13 -0.40 1.21
N TYR A 93 2.58 0.71 1.79
CA TYR A 93 3.83 0.83 2.52
C TYR A 93 3.61 1.45 3.88
N LEU A 94 4.21 0.84 4.90
CA LEU A 94 4.32 1.43 6.23
C LEU A 94 5.67 2.14 6.35
N THR A 95 5.64 3.46 6.50
CA THR A 95 6.85 4.28 6.70
C THR A 95 7.46 4.02 8.07
N ARG A 96 8.73 4.38 8.24
CA ARG A 96 9.41 4.27 9.54
C ARG A 96 8.75 5.13 10.63
N ASP A 97 8.08 6.20 10.23
CA ASP A 97 7.36 7.12 11.12
C ASP A 97 5.91 6.69 11.42
N GLY A 98 5.50 5.50 10.94
CA GLY A 98 4.18 4.93 11.21
C GLY A 98 3.06 5.46 10.32
N GLU A 99 3.39 5.97 9.13
CA GLU A 99 2.39 6.39 8.15
C GLU A 99 2.12 5.25 7.16
N ILE A 100 0.85 5.11 6.75
CA ILE A 100 0.46 4.19 5.69
C ILE A 100 0.35 4.97 4.39
N VAL A 101 1.10 4.54 3.39
CA VAL A 101 1.11 5.08 2.03
C VAL A 101 0.53 4.03 1.09
N TYR A 102 -0.50 4.38 0.35
CA TYR A 102 -1.11 3.56 -0.69
C TYR A 102 -0.91 4.23 -2.04
N MET A 103 -0.43 3.47 -3.01
CA MET A 103 -0.28 3.87 -4.41
C MET A 103 -0.83 2.76 -5.31
N ASN A 104 -1.71 3.11 -6.23
CA ASN A 104 -2.15 2.22 -7.31
C ASN A 104 -2.03 2.93 -8.66
N LEU A 105 -1.09 2.49 -9.50
CA LEU A 105 -0.85 3.08 -10.82
C LEU A 105 -1.85 2.61 -11.90
N HIS A 106 -2.70 1.62 -11.59
CA HIS A 106 -3.76 1.14 -12.48
C HIS A 106 -5.14 1.71 -12.14
N SER A 107 -5.21 2.60 -11.14
CA SER A 107 -6.48 3.23 -10.76
C SER A 107 -6.80 4.43 -11.64
N ASN A 108 -8.10 4.65 -11.87
CA ASN A 108 -8.61 5.75 -12.70
C ASN A 108 -9.04 6.98 -11.88
N ILE A 109 -8.77 7.02 -10.57
CA ILE A 109 -9.23 8.10 -9.67
C ILE A 109 -8.61 9.46 -10.00
N TYR A 110 -7.30 9.52 -10.24
CA TYR A 110 -6.62 10.73 -10.71
C TYR A 110 -6.18 10.53 -12.15
N GLU A 111 -6.62 11.39 -13.05
CA GLU A 111 -6.40 11.21 -14.49
C GLU A 111 -4.99 11.63 -14.92
N THR A 112 -4.58 12.86 -14.58
CA THR A 112 -3.31 13.48 -15.03
C THR A 112 -2.57 14.15 -13.89
N CYS A 113 -1.23 14.15 -13.93
CA CYS A 113 -0.40 14.78 -12.90
C CYS A 113 -0.37 16.31 -12.97
N SER A 114 -0.62 16.91 -14.14
CA SER A 114 -0.57 18.36 -14.35
C SER A 114 -1.56 19.13 -13.48
N VAL A 115 -2.74 18.55 -13.20
CA VAL A 115 -3.80 19.15 -12.37
C VAL A 115 -4.06 18.37 -11.08
N CYS A 116 -3.16 17.46 -10.71
CA CYS A 116 -3.36 16.58 -9.57
C CYS A 116 -3.16 17.30 -8.23
N LYS A 117 -4.24 17.44 -7.46
CA LYS A 117 -4.24 18.09 -6.14
C LYS A 117 -3.29 17.44 -5.12
N VAL A 118 -2.94 16.17 -5.31
CA VAL A 118 -2.05 15.43 -4.42
C VAL A 118 -0.63 15.27 -4.99
N LYS A 119 -0.25 15.94 -6.09
CA LYS A 119 1.07 15.80 -6.74
C LYS A 119 2.23 16.04 -5.78
N ALA A 120 2.21 17.16 -5.04
CA ALA A 120 3.28 17.49 -4.09
C ALA A 120 3.45 16.42 -3.01
N LEU A 121 2.34 15.94 -2.44
CA LEU A 121 2.35 14.89 -1.43
C LEU A 121 2.83 13.55 -2.01
N CYS A 122 2.38 13.22 -3.21
CA CYS A 122 2.80 12.04 -3.97
C CYS A 122 4.32 12.03 -4.22
N ILE A 123 4.91 13.16 -4.61
CA ILE A 123 6.37 13.33 -4.78
C ILE A 123 7.10 13.19 -3.45
N TYR A 124 6.59 13.85 -2.40
CA TYR A 124 7.16 13.77 -1.06
C TYR A 124 7.29 12.31 -0.58
N TYR A 125 6.22 11.53 -0.66
CA TYR A 125 6.26 10.13 -0.23
C TYR A 125 7.09 9.25 -1.17
N ALA A 126 7.17 9.56 -2.47
CA ALA A 126 8.10 8.87 -3.37
C ALA A 126 9.54 9.03 -2.90
N LYS A 127 9.96 10.27 -2.61
CA LYS A 127 11.32 10.57 -2.09
C LYS A 127 11.57 9.88 -0.76
N LYS A 128 10.60 9.95 0.15
CA LYS A 128 10.66 9.29 1.46
C LYS A 128 10.85 7.78 1.33
N ILE A 129 10.09 7.12 0.45
CA ILE A 129 10.22 5.66 0.22
C ILE A 129 11.58 5.31 -0.39
N VAL A 130 12.10 6.11 -1.31
CA VAL A 130 13.44 5.94 -1.89
C VAL A 130 14.50 5.97 -0.80
N GLU A 131 14.45 6.98 0.07
CA GLU A 131 15.40 7.16 1.17
C GLU A 131 15.29 6.04 2.22
N GLU A 132 14.09 5.77 2.73
CA GLU A 132 13.87 4.75 3.76
C GLU A 132 14.24 3.33 3.28
N ASN A 133 14.20 3.08 1.97
CA ASN A 133 14.52 1.78 1.41
C ASN A 133 15.88 1.72 0.71
N LYS A 134 16.65 2.82 0.76
CA LYS A 134 17.98 2.97 0.14
C LYS A 134 17.97 2.57 -1.34
N LEU A 135 16.94 3.01 -2.07
CA LEU A 135 16.80 2.71 -3.49
C LEU A 135 17.76 3.60 -4.30
N ARG A 136 18.47 3.00 -5.25
CA ARG A 136 19.32 3.74 -6.20
C ARG A 136 18.47 4.29 -7.35
N THR A 137 17.53 5.20 -7.06
CA THR A 137 16.72 5.91 -8.07
C THR A 137 16.52 7.36 -7.63
N LYS A 138 16.29 8.26 -8.59
CA LYS A 138 15.95 9.66 -8.33
C LYS A 138 14.48 9.85 -8.68
N VAL A 139 13.78 10.64 -7.87
CA VAL A 139 12.39 11.00 -8.17
C VAL A 139 12.40 12.16 -9.17
N ASP A 140 11.87 11.91 -10.36
CA ASP A 140 11.52 12.93 -11.34
C ASP A 140 10.19 13.58 -10.92
N GLU A 141 10.25 14.87 -10.60
CA GLU A 141 9.09 15.65 -10.14
C GLU A 141 8.15 16.06 -11.29
N GLU A 142 8.66 16.08 -12.51
CA GLU A 142 7.87 16.34 -13.72
C GLU A 142 7.14 15.07 -14.16
N GLU A 143 7.79 13.90 -13.98
CA GLU A 143 7.22 12.59 -14.31
C GLU A 143 7.06 11.66 -13.08
N PRO A 144 6.23 12.04 -12.09
CA PRO A 144 6.12 11.30 -10.84
C PRO A 144 5.57 9.88 -11.02
N ILE A 145 4.72 9.63 -12.01
CA ILE A 145 4.19 8.29 -12.30
C ILE A 145 5.31 7.33 -12.70
N LYS A 146 6.22 7.76 -13.59
CA LYS A 146 7.36 6.93 -13.99
C LYS A 146 8.28 6.65 -12.81
N SER A 147 8.51 7.67 -11.97
CA SER A 147 9.25 7.51 -10.72
C SER A 147 8.62 6.45 -9.80
N TRP A 148 7.31 6.51 -9.59
CA TRP A 148 6.59 5.53 -8.79
C TRP A 148 6.64 4.12 -9.38
N GLU A 149 6.53 4.00 -10.70
CA GLU A 149 6.66 2.70 -11.37
C GLU A 149 8.05 2.10 -11.13
N GLU A 150 9.11 2.89 -11.28
CA GLU A 150 10.49 2.45 -11.02
C GLU A 150 10.69 2.06 -9.56
N ILE A 151 10.18 2.85 -8.62
CA ILE A 151 10.22 2.58 -7.18
C ILE A 151 9.54 1.24 -6.87
N ILE A 152 8.31 1.03 -7.36
CA ILE A 152 7.56 -0.21 -7.14
C ILE A 152 8.32 -1.40 -7.72
N ASN A 153 8.87 -1.28 -8.94
CA ASN A 153 9.64 -2.34 -9.58
C ASN A 153 10.88 -2.73 -8.79
N LYS A 154 11.62 -1.73 -8.28
CA LYS A 154 12.82 -1.95 -7.46
C LYS A 154 12.47 -2.59 -6.13
N LEU A 155 11.40 -2.15 -5.47
CA LEU A 155 10.92 -2.74 -4.22
C LEU A 155 10.45 -4.18 -4.41
N GLN A 156 9.63 -4.44 -5.43
CA GLN A 156 9.19 -5.80 -5.78
C GLN A 156 10.41 -6.68 -6.05
N SER A 157 11.34 -6.25 -6.90
CA SER A 157 12.54 -7.03 -7.21
C SER A 157 13.41 -7.31 -5.97
N LYS A 158 13.56 -6.32 -5.07
CA LYS A 158 14.36 -6.44 -3.85
C LYS A 158 13.73 -7.36 -2.82
N GLU A 159 12.42 -7.25 -2.59
CA GLU A 159 11.75 -7.99 -1.52
C GLU A 159 11.35 -9.41 -1.97
N ILE A 160 11.01 -9.60 -3.25
CA ILE A 160 10.47 -10.87 -3.76
C ILE A 160 11.59 -11.84 -4.15
N LYS A 161 12.71 -11.36 -4.70
CA LYS A 161 13.85 -12.24 -5.02
C LYS A 161 14.58 -12.75 -3.78
N THR A 162 14.41 -12.11 -2.63
CA THR A 162 15.23 -12.33 -1.44
C THR A 162 14.52 -13.10 -0.34
N LYS A 163 13.21 -13.40 -0.47
CA LYS A 163 12.44 -14.07 0.59
C LYS A 163 11.48 -15.13 0.03
N VAL A 164 11.28 -16.21 0.80
CA VAL A 164 10.13 -17.12 0.64
C VAL A 164 8.88 -16.32 0.94
N ILE A 165 8.00 -16.16 -0.04
CA ILE A 165 6.79 -15.36 0.09
C ILE A 165 5.64 -16.27 0.51
N GLU A 166 4.96 -15.91 1.60
CA GLU A 166 3.66 -16.50 1.93
C GLU A 166 2.59 -15.90 1.02
N ILE A 167 2.03 -16.72 0.13
CA ILE A 167 0.84 -16.39 -0.65
C ILE A 167 -0.38 -16.68 0.24
N SER A 168 -1.23 -15.68 0.47
CA SER A 168 -2.49 -15.83 1.22
C SER A 168 -3.66 -16.14 0.31
#